data_AF-A0A183BF96-F1
#
_entry.id   AF-A0A183BF96-F1
#
_cell.length_a   1.000
_cell.length_b   1.000
_cell.length_c   1.000
_cell.angle_alpha   90.00
_cell.angle_beta   90.00
_cell.angle_gamma   90.00
#
_symmetry.space_group_name_H-M   'P 1'
#
loop_
_entity.id
_entity.type
_entity.pdbx_description
1 polymer ?
#
loop_
_entity_poly.entity_id
_entity_poly.type
_entity_poly.pdbx_seq_one_letter_code
_entity_poly.pdbx_strand_id
1 'polypeptide(L)'
;MFMQVKVFAAKRVALRLWWWPNGDLDGPAQDYRMTMHPFAAISSPFCANFAVKPTVNQFAQHFEPRWTPVLNNFYVDDFLGSFDSIEEAVRHIRDLSKLLLMGGFKLIKWMSNSRHAIDCIPVDERAQSLRELQGSPLPTDRALGVQLDSEKKVLVPTPVT
;
A
#
# COMPACT_ATOMS: atom_id res chain seq x y z
N MET A 1 2.98 -0.66 -2.65
CA MET A 1 3.40 0.64 -3.21
C MET A 1 4.66 0.56 -4.11
N PHE A 2 5.80 0.01 -3.63
CA PHE A 2 7.12 0.20 -4.28
C PHE A 2 7.27 -0.32 -5.71
N MET A 3 6.77 -1.52 -6.00
CA MET A 3 6.89 -2.14 -7.32
C MET A 3 6.07 -1.44 -8.42
N GLN A 4 5.35 -0.36 -8.09
CA GLN A 4 4.63 0.48 -9.04
C GLN A 4 5.49 1.66 -9.55
N VAL A 5 6.69 1.86 -8.97
CA VAL A 5 7.63 2.93 -9.35
C VAL A 5 8.84 2.36 -10.10
N LYS A 6 9.06 2.86 -11.32
CA LYS A 6 10.17 2.46 -12.19
C LYS A 6 11.50 3.03 -11.70
N VAL A 7 12.55 2.21 -11.81
CA VAL A 7 13.93 2.62 -11.59
C VAL A 7 14.54 3.06 -12.93
N PHE A 8 15.21 4.22 -12.93
CA PHE A 8 15.95 4.71 -14.09
C PHE A 8 16.97 3.68 -14.57
N ALA A 9 17.04 3.45 -15.89
CA ALA A 9 17.87 2.40 -16.49
C ALA A 9 19.33 2.43 -16.00
N ALA A 10 19.92 3.62 -15.90
CA ALA A 10 21.29 3.83 -15.40
C ALA A 10 21.51 3.42 -13.93
N LYS A 11 20.45 3.38 -13.12
CA LYS A 11 20.51 3.00 -11.69
C LYS A 11 20.19 1.52 -11.43
N ARG A 12 19.60 0.81 -12.41
CA ARG A 12 19.23 -0.61 -12.26
C ARG A 12 20.43 -1.53 -12.01
N VAL A 13 21.65 -1.10 -12.40
CA VAL A 13 22.88 -1.85 -12.13
C VAL A 13 23.13 -2.07 -10.63
N ALA A 14 22.67 -1.16 -9.78
CA ALA A 14 22.77 -1.28 -8.32
C ALA A 14 21.73 -2.24 -7.72
N LEU A 15 20.75 -2.69 -8.52
CA LEU A 15 19.69 -3.62 -8.13
C LEU A 15 19.81 -4.95 -8.89
N ARG A 16 21.06 -5.39 -9.07
CA ARG A 16 21.39 -6.63 -9.75
C ARG A 16 21.19 -7.82 -8.83
N LEU A 17 20.59 -8.88 -9.35
CA LEU A 17 20.46 -10.19 -8.74
C LEU A 17 21.19 -11.22 -9.62
N TRP A 18 21.91 -12.13 -8.99
CA TRP A 18 22.46 -13.31 -9.63
C TRP A 18 21.56 -14.50 -9.32
N TRP A 19 21.24 -15.29 -10.35
CA TRP A 19 20.38 -16.46 -10.23
C TRP A 19 21.07 -17.69 -10.83
N TRP A 20 21.08 -18.80 -10.10
CA TRP A 20 21.60 -20.08 -10.57
C TRP A 20 20.43 -21.01 -10.92
N PRO A 21 20.19 -21.29 -12.21
CA PRO A 21 19.12 -22.19 -12.62
C PRO A 21 19.26 -23.57 -11.96
N ASN A 22 18.14 -24.14 -11.52
CA ASN A 22 18.08 -25.45 -10.87
C ASN A 22 18.93 -25.58 -9.59
N GLY A 23 19.43 -24.48 -9.02
CA GLY A 23 20.31 -24.50 -7.86
C GLY A 23 21.73 -25.00 -8.13
N ASP A 24 22.11 -25.11 -9.40
CA ASP A 24 23.47 -25.50 -9.81
C ASP A 24 24.43 -24.33 -9.61
N LEU A 25 25.14 -24.30 -8.47
CA LEU A 25 26.09 -23.23 -8.11
C LEU A 25 27.40 -23.28 -8.90
N ASP A 26 27.71 -24.42 -9.52
CA ASP A 26 28.91 -24.62 -10.35
C ASP A 26 28.66 -24.20 -11.81
N GLY A 27 27.38 -24.10 -12.21
CA GLY A 27 26.93 -23.59 -13.49
C GLY A 27 27.00 -22.06 -13.64
N PRO A 28 26.76 -21.53 -14.87
CA PRO A 28 26.80 -20.10 -15.12
C PRO A 28 25.61 -19.38 -14.45
N ALA A 29 25.92 -18.38 -13.64
CA ALA A 29 24.93 -17.50 -13.03
C ALA A 29 24.27 -16.58 -14.08
N GLN A 30 22.97 -16.36 -13.96
CA GLN A 30 22.20 -15.42 -14.76
C GLN A 30 22.11 -14.05 -14.07
N ASP A 31 22.33 -12.97 -14.83
CA ASP A 31 22.21 -11.57 -14.40
C ASP A 31 20.78 -11.06 -14.62
N TYR A 32 20.12 -10.68 -13.53
CA TYR A 32 18.84 -9.99 -13.57
C TYR A 32 18.98 -8.61 -12.93
N ARG A 33 18.23 -7.62 -13.42
CA ARG A 33 18.22 -6.28 -12.86
C ARG A 33 16.79 -5.83 -12.63
N MET A 34 16.49 -5.43 -11.40
CA MET A 34 15.16 -4.93 -11.06
C MET A 34 14.86 -3.66 -11.87
N THR A 35 13.69 -3.64 -12.52
CA THR A 35 13.22 -2.46 -13.27
C THR A 35 12.33 -1.54 -12.44
N MET A 36 11.88 -2.03 -11.29
CA MET A 36 11.02 -1.35 -10.32
C MET A 36 11.71 -1.30 -8.96
N HIS A 37 11.28 -0.40 -8.09
CA HIS A 37 11.79 -0.32 -6.72
C HIS A 37 11.42 -1.59 -5.93
N PRO A 38 12.41 -2.40 -5.48
CA PRO A 38 12.15 -3.65 -4.79
C PRO A 38 11.77 -3.41 -3.33
N PHE A 39 11.17 -4.42 -2.71
CA PHE A 39 11.07 -4.49 -1.26
C PHE A 39 12.47 -4.62 -0.64
N ALA A 40 12.62 -4.18 0.61
CA ALA A 40 13.87 -4.20 1.39
C ALA A 40 15.01 -3.26 0.93
N ALA A 41 14.90 -2.57 -0.22
CA ALA A 41 15.83 -1.49 -0.51
C ALA A 41 15.51 -0.25 0.33
N ILE A 42 16.52 0.25 1.08
CA ILE A 42 16.39 1.40 2.00
C ILE A 42 15.82 2.65 1.31
N SER A 43 16.13 2.84 0.03
CA SER A 43 15.65 3.99 -0.77
C SER A 43 14.22 3.83 -1.32
N SER A 44 13.69 2.61 -1.40
CA SER A 44 12.38 2.35 -2.03
C SER A 44 11.22 3.12 -1.39
N PRO A 45 11.10 3.18 -0.04
CA PRO A 45 10.07 3.99 0.61
C PRO A 45 10.10 5.47 0.23
N PHE A 46 11.30 6.06 0.20
CA PHE A 46 11.48 7.46 -0.18
C PHE A 46 11.06 7.69 -1.63
N CYS A 47 11.57 6.87 -2.56
CA CYS A 47 11.26 7.01 -3.98
C CYS A 47 9.77 6.83 -4.28
N ALA A 48 9.11 5.87 -3.61
CA ALA A 48 7.69 5.65 -3.78
C ALA A 48 6.85 6.82 -3.26
N ASN A 49 7.09 7.29 -2.03
CA ASN A 49 6.42 8.46 -1.49
C ASN A 49 6.67 9.72 -2.31
N PHE A 50 7.90 9.90 -2.80
CA PHE A 50 8.23 11.02 -3.68
C PHE A 50 7.40 10.98 -4.96
N ALA A 51 7.20 9.80 -5.56
CA ALA A 51 6.41 9.64 -6.78
C ALA A 51 4.88 9.81 -6.58
N VAL A 52 4.37 9.58 -5.37
CA VAL A 52 2.96 9.83 -5.03
C VAL A 52 2.64 11.33 -5.02
N LYS A 53 3.58 12.20 -4.59
CA LYS A 53 3.33 13.64 -4.46
C LYS A 53 2.92 14.33 -5.78
N PRO A 54 3.65 14.15 -6.91
CA PRO A 54 3.23 14.71 -8.19
C PRO A 54 1.84 14.22 -8.62
N THR A 55 1.51 12.96 -8.37
CA THR A 55 0.20 12.37 -8.69
C THR A 55 -0.92 13.14 -7.98
N VAL A 56 -0.77 13.34 -6.66
CA VAL A 56 -1.75 14.11 -5.88
C VAL A 56 -1.82 15.55 -6.38
N ASN A 57 -0.69 16.22 -6.58
CA ASN A 57 -0.68 17.60 -7.06
C ASN A 57 -1.33 17.78 -8.44
N GLN A 58 -1.21 16.79 -9.32
CA GLN A 58 -1.77 16.84 -10.67
C GLN A 58 -3.28 16.57 -10.68
N PHE A 59 -3.76 15.58 -9.92
CA PHE A 59 -5.13 15.09 -10.04
C PHE A 59 -6.07 15.53 -8.91
N ALA A 60 -5.55 16.03 -7.78
CA ALA A 60 -6.38 16.43 -6.63
C ALA A 60 -7.41 17.51 -6.96
N GLN A 61 -7.18 18.35 -7.98
CA GLN A 61 -8.14 19.37 -8.42
C GLN A 61 -9.48 18.80 -8.89
N HIS A 62 -9.55 17.50 -9.20
CA HIS A 62 -10.78 16.83 -9.64
C HIS A 62 -11.60 16.25 -8.49
N PHE A 63 -11.17 16.44 -7.24
CA PHE A 63 -11.78 15.85 -6.06
C PHE A 63 -11.94 16.88 -4.95
N GLU A 64 -13.07 16.87 -4.24
CA GLU A 64 -13.38 17.76 -3.12
C GLU A 64 -13.67 16.95 -1.84
N PRO A 65 -13.18 17.37 -0.66
CA PRO A 65 -12.32 18.54 -0.40
C PRO A 65 -10.88 18.35 -0.93
N ARG A 66 -10.08 19.42 -0.99
CA ARG A 66 -8.68 19.35 -1.47
C ARG A 66 -7.88 18.26 -0.75
N TRP A 67 -7.36 17.32 -1.53
CA TRP A 67 -6.68 16.11 -1.05
C TRP A 67 -5.23 16.29 -0.63
N THR A 68 -4.65 17.49 -0.74
CA THR A 68 -3.24 17.74 -0.38
C THR A 68 -2.86 17.29 1.05
N PRO A 69 -3.71 17.44 2.09
CA PRO A 69 -3.41 16.94 3.44
C PRO A 69 -3.28 15.41 3.51
N VAL A 70 -3.85 14.66 2.57
CA VAL A 70 -3.79 13.18 2.54
C VAL A 70 -2.36 12.66 2.46
N LEU A 71 -1.44 13.47 1.92
CA LEU A 71 -0.01 13.14 1.86
C LEU A 71 0.63 13.00 3.25
N ASN A 72 0.04 13.61 4.28
CA ASN A 72 0.52 13.51 5.66
C ASN A 72 0.11 12.19 6.34
N ASN A 73 -0.82 11.46 5.72
CA ASN A 73 -1.38 10.23 6.26
C ASN A 73 -0.70 8.97 5.71
N PHE A 74 0.28 9.13 4.82
CA PHE A 74 1.12 8.03 4.35
C PHE A 74 2.31 7.83 5.28
N TYR A 75 2.44 6.62 5.82
CA TYR A 75 3.65 6.15 6.46
C TYR A 75 4.28 5.06 5.60
N VAL A 76 5.45 5.37 5.00
CA VAL A 76 6.15 4.45 4.08
C VAL A 76 5.24 4.03 2.91
N ASP A 77 4.63 2.85 2.93
CA ASP A 77 3.70 2.39 1.90
C ASP A 77 2.24 2.27 2.34
N ASP A 78 1.96 2.53 3.63
CA ASP A 78 0.63 2.42 4.20
C ASP A 78 -0.04 3.79 4.33
N PHE A 79 -1.30 3.87 3.90
CA PHE A 79 -2.17 5.01 4.19
C PHE A 79 -3.00 4.71 5.44
N LEU A 80 -3.06 5.65 6.37
CA LEU A 80 -3.91 5.57 7.55
C LEU A 80 -4.78 6.82 7.70
N GLY A 81 -6.09 6.64 7.75
CA GLY A 81 -7.06 7.72 7.95
C GLY A 81 -8.04 7.40 9.07
N SER A 82 -8.41 8.44 9.82
CA SER A 82 -9.53 8.43 10.76
C SER A 82 -10.50 9.54 10.37
N PHE A 83 -11.79 9.26 10.45
CA PHE A 83 -12.85 10.14 9.94
C PHE A 83 -14.00 10.19 10.94
N ASP A 84 -14.74 11.30 10.95
CA ASP A 84 -15.83 11.52 11.91
C ASP A 84 -17.11 10.78 11.52
N SER A 85 -17.22 10.38 10.25
CA SER A 85 -18.38 9.63 9.73
C SER A 85 -17.97 8.48 8.79
N ILE A 86 -18.86 7.50 8.66
CA ILE A 86 -18.65 6.36 7.76
C ILE A 86 -18.73 6.83 6.30
N GLU A 87 -19.63 7.77 6.01
CA GLU A 87 -19.83 8.37 4.69
C GLU A 87 -18.57 9.09 4.21
N GLU A 88 -17.90 9.81 5.12
CA GLU A 88 -16.61 10.42 4.87
C GLU A 88 -15.53 9.37 4.62
N ALA A 89 -15.42 8.33 5.46
CA ALA A 89 -14.46 7.25 5.26
C ALA A 89 -14.63 6.55 3.90
N VAL A 90 -15.86 6.20 3.53
CA VAL A 90 -16.18 5.54 2.25
C VAL A 90 -15.84 6.43 1.06
N ARG A 91 -16.18 7.72 1.15
CA ARG A 91 -15.78 8.70 0.13
C ARG A 91 -14.26 8.76 0.03
N HIS A 92 -13.59 8.79 1.18
CA HIS A 92 -12.15 8.92 1.22
C HIS A 92 -11.43 7.73 0.56
N ILE A 93 -11.85 6.51 0.89
CA ILE A 93 -11.28 5.30 0.30
C ILE A 93 -11.44 5.30 -1.23
N ARG A 94 -12.64 5.64 -1.71
CA ARG A 94 -12.97 5.64 -3.13
C ARG A 94 -12.18 6.69 -3.91
N ASP A 95 -12.20 7.93 -3.44
CA ASP A 95 -11.63 9.06 -4.15
C ASP A 95 -10.10 9.00 -4.10
N LEU A 96 -9.50 8.59 -2.98
CA LEU A 96 -8.05 8.36 -2.92
C LEU A 96 -7.59 7.25 -3.86
N SER A 97 -8.33 6.14 -3.88
CA SER A 97 -8.03 5.01 -4.78
C SER A 97 -8.08 5.44 -6.24
N LYS A 98 -9.10 6.21 -6.63
CA LYS A 98 -9.21 6.76 -7.99
C LYS A 98 -8.10 7.74 -8.32
N LEU A 99 -7.86 8.70 -7.44
CA LEU A 99 -6.86 9.74 -7.60
C LEU A 99 -5.46 9.15 -7.79
N LEU A 100 -5.08 8.17 -6.96
CA LEU A 100 -3.79 7.51 -7.07
C LEU A 100 -3.72 6.56 -8.28
N LEU A 101 -4.82 5.90 -8.62
CA LEU A 101 -4.90 5.08 -9.82
C LEU A 101 -4.66 5.90 -11.10
N MET A 102 -5.09 7.17 -11.16
CA MET A 102 -4.78 8.07 -12.27
C MET A 102 -3.28 8.31 -12.45
N GLY A 103 -2.49 8.25 -11.37
CA GLY A 103 -1.02 8.26 -11.43
C GLY A 103 -0.37 6.89 -11.55
N GLY A 104 -1.15 5.82 -11.76
CA GLY A 104 -0.65 4.45 -11.86
C GLY A 104 -0.42 3.75 -10.52
N PHE A 105 -0.89 4.31 -9.41
CA PHE A 105 -0.81 3.73 -8.08
C PHE A 105 -2.12 3.04 -7.70
N LYS A 106 -2.23 1.74 -7.95
CA LYS A 106 -3.33 0.92 -7.42
C LYS A 106 -3.11 0.68 -5.93
N LEU A 107 -4.00 1.24 -5.12
CA LEU A 107 -4.10 0.92 -3.69
C LEU A 107 -4.80 -0.44 -3.52
N ILE A 108 -4.28 -1.25 -2.60
CA ILE A 108 -4.80 -2.57 -2.27
C ILE A 108 -4.65 -2.79 -0.77
N LYS A 109 -5.23 -3.88 -0.27
CA LYS A 109 -5.23 -4.26 1.14
C LYS A 109 -5.95 -3.24 2.03
N TRP A 110 -7.00 -2.61 1.52
CA TRP A 110 -7.86 -1.74 2.32
C TRP A 110 -8.47 -2.51 3.49
N MET A 111 -8.52 -1.84 4.65
CA MET A 111 -9.10 -2.34 5.89
C MET A 111 -9.83 -1.20 6.62
N SER A 112 -10.83 -1.56 7.43
CA SER A 112 -11.56 -0.61 8.26
C SER A 112 -12.15 -1.31 9.48
N ASN A 113 -12.39 -0.54 10.55
CA ASN A 113 -13.16 -0.97 11.71
C ASN A 113 -14.69 -0.92 11.50
N SER A 114 -15.14 -0.48 10.31
CA SER A 114 -16.55 -0.41 9.95
C SER A 114 -16.87 -1.41 8.84
N ARG A 115 -17.80 -2.34 9.11
CA ARG A 115 -18.28 -3.31 8.12
C ARG A 115 -18.87 -2.61 6.90
N HIS A 116 -19.67 -1.57 7.12
CA HIS A 116 -20.26 -0.78 6.04
C HIS A 116 -19.18 -0.15 5.14
N ALA A 117 -18.08 0.33 5.72
CA ALA A 117 -16.95 0.83 4.92
C ALA A 117 -16.26 -0.29 4.13
N ILE A 118 -16.05 -1.47 4.74
CA ILE A 118 -15.48 -2.66 4.07
C ILE A 118 -16.34 -3.10 2.88
N ASP A 119 -17.66 -3.13 3.05
CA ASP A 119 -18.60 -3.58 2.03
C ASP A 119 -18.59 -2.67 0.80
N CYS A 120 -18.27 -1.39 1.00
CA CYS A 120 -18.10 -0.40 -0.06
C CYS A 120 -16.77 -0.52 -0.84
N ILE A 121 -15.84 -1.36 -0.40
CA ILE A 121 -14.53 -1.58 -1.05
C ILE A 121 -14.63 -2.76 -2.03
N PRO A 122 -14.11 -2.66 -3.27
CA PRO A 122 -14.02 -3.79 -4.19
C PRO A 122 -13.27 -4.98 -3.58
N VAL A 123 -13.77 -6.21 -3.77
CA VAL A 123 -13.22 -7.42 -3.13
C VAL A 123 -11.73 -7.63 -3.46
N ASP A 124 -11.29 -7.29 -4.68
CA ASP A 124 -9.90 -7.40 -5.13
C ASP A 124 -8.98 -6.33 -4.53
N GLU A 125 -9.52 -5.30 -3.90
CA GLU A 125 -8.78 -4.23 -3.21
C GLU A 125 -8.76 -4.41 -1.69
N ARG A 126 -9.62 -5.26 -1.13
CA ARG A 126 -9.64 -5.59 0.31
C ARG A 126 -8.38 -6.34 0.74
N ALA A 127 -8.00 -6.20 2.01
CA ALA A 127 -7.00 -7.07 2.65
C ALA A 127 -7.42 -8.54 2.59
N GLN A 128 -6.44 -9.44 2.54
CA GLN A 128 -6.71 -10.87 2.39
C GLN A 128 -7.59 -11.41 3.53
N SER A 129 -7.30 -10.99 4.76
CA SER A 129 -8.08 -11.31 5.96
C SER A 129 -9.57 -10.95 5.85
N LEU A 130 -9.92 -9.94 5.05
CA LEU A 130 -11.30 -9.52 4.80
C LEU A 130 -11.97 -10.24 3.61
N ARG A 131 -11.20 -10.91 2.75
CA ARG A 131 -11.74 -11.69 1.62
C ARG A 131 -12.26 -13.05 2.07
N GLU A 132 -11.61 -13.61 3.08
CA GLU A 132 -11.88 -14.95 3.61
C GLU A 132 -13.07 -14.95 4.59
N LEU A 133 -13.58 -13.77 4.95
CA LEU A 133 -14.46 -13.59 6.10
C LEU A 133 -15.94 -13.39 5.68
N GLN A 134 -16.67 -14.50 5.57
CA GLN A 134 -18.13 -14.50 5.57
C GLN A 134 -18.63 -14.69 7.02
N GLY A 135 -18.72 -13.62 7.81
CA GLY A 135 -19.28 -13.67 9.18
C GLY A 135 -18.70 -12.65 10.19
N SER A 136 -19.09 -12.79 11.46
CA SER A 136 -18.52 -12.11 12.63
C SER A 136 -17.62 -13.07 13.42
N PRO A 137 -16.49 -12.63 14.01
CA PRO A 137 -16.02 -11.25 14.22
C PRO A 137 -15.08 -10.72 13.11
N LEU A 138 -14.82 -9.40 13.10
CA LEU A 138 -13.83 -8.79 12.20
C LEU A 138 -12.41 -9.26 12.55
N PRO A 139 -11.49 -9.38 11.57
CA PRO A 139 -10.14 -9.87 11.84
C PRO A 139 -9.28 -8.81 12.52
N THR A 140 -8.31 -9.31 13.30
CA THR A 140 -7.16 -8.53 13.75
C THR A 140 -6.07 -8.64 12.70
N ASP A 141 -5.56 -7.51 12.21
CA ASP A 141 -4.51 -7.49 11.18
C ASP A 141 -3.33 -6.62 11.63
N ARG A 142 -2.17 -6.76 10.99
CA ARG A 142 -0.99 -5.93 11.30
C ARG A 142 -0.98 -4.70 10.40
N ALA A 143 -0.85 -3.53 11.02
CA ALA A 143 -0.61 -2.27 10.33
C ALA A 143 0.53 -1.55 11.06
N LEU A 144 1.55 -1.06 10.35
CA LEU A 144 2.62 -0.23 10.95
C LEU A 144 3.38 -0.89 12.14
N GLY A 145 3.46 -2.21 12.19
CA GLY A 145 4.09 -2.93 13.32
C GLY A 145 3.23 -3.01 14.60
N VAL A 146 1.97 -2.56 14.53
CA VAL A 146 0.95 -2.73 15.56
C VAL A 146 -0.19 -3.61 15.03
N GLN A 147 -0.99 -4.18 15.93
CA GLN A 147 -2.19 -4.92 15.58
C GLN A 147 -3.39 -3.96 15.56
N LEU A 148 -4.10 -3.92 14.45
CA LEU A 148 -5.41 -3.28 14.34
C LEU A 148 -6.48 -4.28 14.75
N ASP A 149 -7.09 -4.07 15.92
CA ASP A 149 -8.32 -4.74 16.32
C ASP A 149 -9.51 -3.94 15.77
N SER A 150 -10.03 -4.42 14.64
CA SER A 150 -11.12 -3.77 13.91
C SER A 150 -12.43 -3.74 14.69
N GLU A 151 -12.61 -4.66 15.64
CA GLU A 151 -13.85 -4.76 16.43
C GLU A 151 -13.81 -3.79 17.62
N LYS A 152 -12.66 -3.71 18.30
CA LYS A 152 -12.45 -2.79 19.43
C LYS A 152 -12.06 -1.38 19.02
N LYS A 153 -11.82 -1.14 17.72
CA LYS A 153 -11.41 0.16 17.15
C LYS A 153 -10.11 0.68 17.76
N VAL A 154 -9.15 -0.20 18.05
CA VAL A 154 -7.88 0.17 18.69
C VAL A 154 -6.67 -0.40 17.92
N LEU A 155 -5.57 0.35 17.97
CA LEU A 155 -4.24 -0.14 17.62
C LEU A 155 -3.58 -0.63 18.90
N VAL A 156 -3.25 -1.92 18.97
CA VAL A 156 -2.57 -2.53 20.12
C VAL A 156 -1.13 -2.89 19.74
N PRO A 157 -0.16 -2.78 20.67
CA PRO A 157 1.20 -3.23 20.43
C PRO A 157 1.20 -4.70 20.00
N THR A 158 2.01 -5.04 19.00
CA THR A 158 2.21 -6.44 18.65
C THR A 158 2.89 -7.15 19.83
N PRO A 159 2.34 -8.25 20.36
CA PRO A 159 2.98 -8.99 21.44
C PRO A 159 4.41 -9.38 21.05
N VAL A 160 5.38 -9.06 21.89
CA VAL A 160 6.76 -9.51 21.72
C VAL A 160 6.79 -10.98 22.12
N THR A 161 6.90 -11.87 21.14
CA THR A 161 7.20 -13.30 21.34
C THR A 161 8.66 -13.50 21.66
#